data_AF-A0A165BX98-F1
#
_entry.id   AF-A0A165BX98-F1
#
_cell.length_a   1.000
_cell.length_b   1.000
_cell.length_c   1.000
_cell.angle_alpha   90.00
_cell.angle_beta   90.00
_cell.angle_gamma   90.00
#
_symmetry.space_group_name_H-M   'P 1'
#
loop_
_entity.id
_entity.type
_entity.pdbx_description
1 polymer ?
#
loop_
_entity_poly.entity_id
_entity_poly.type
_entity_poly.pdbx_seq_one_letter_code
_entity_poly.pdbx_strand_id
1 'polypeptide(L)'
;MVVISIRLATELLLGRCAVPDTANADGILTQHERGTFDELQGLLARRAGIIVQDTTTSSLPEYLNLVSVIGYHMAYDAAVQMGVDACLVDL
;
A
#
# COMPACT_ATOMS: atom_id res chain seq x y z
N MET A 1 -8.53 -12.97 6.80
CA MET A 1 -7.71 -11.75 6.79
C MET A 1 -7.48 -11.15 5.40
N VAL A 2 -7.58 -11.90 4.30
CA VAL A 2 -7.39 -11.37 2.93
C VAL A 2 -8.53 -10.45 2.46
N VAL A 3 -9.78 -10.73 2.86
CA VAL A 3 -10.97 -9.94 2.44
C VAL A 3 -10.87 -8.47 2.82
N ILE A 4 -10.32 -8.16 4.00
CA ILE A 4 -10.18 -6.78 4.48
C ILE A 4 -9.07 -6.06 3.69
N SER A 5 -7.96 -6.73 3.41
CA SER A 5 -6.87 -6.18 2.60
C SER A 5 -7.32 -5.83 1.19
N ILE A 6 -8.10 -6.70 0.53
CA ILE A 6 -8.68 -6.40 -0.79
C ILE A 6 -9.58 -5.17 -0.72
N ARG A 7 -10.48 -5.12 0.27
CA ARG A 7 -11.42 -3.99 0.45
C ARG A 7 -10.67 -2.69 0.65
N LEU A 8 -9.68 -2.69 1.54
CA LEU A 8 -8.86 -1.52 1.83
C LEU A 8 -8.06 -1.06 0.61
N ALA A 9 -7.36 -1.99 -0.06
CA ALA A 9 -6.61 -1.70 -1.28
C ALA A 9 -7.52 -1.11 -2.38
N THR A 10 -8.72 -1.67 -2.54
CA THR A 10 -9.69 -1.17 -3.52
C THR A 10 -10.15 0.25 -3.19
N GLU A 11 -10.47 0.53 -1.92
CA GLU A 11 -10.91 1.87 -1.50
C GLU A 11 -9.78 2.91 -1.60
N LEU A 12 -8.53 2.51 -1.35
CA LEU A 12 -7.34 3.35 -1.56
C LEU A 12 -7.14 3.67 -3.05
N LEU A 13 -7.19 2.65 -3.91
CA LEU A 13 -6.99 2.81 -5.35
C LEU A 13 -8.14 3.59 -6.03
N LEU A 14 -9.35 3.52 -5.47
CA LEU A 14 -10.49 4.34 -5.87
C LEU A 14 -10.44 5.78 -5.30
N GLY A 15 -9.45 6.11 -4.48
CA GLY A 15 -9.30 7.43 -3.84
C GLY A 15 -10.37 7.74 -2.79
N ARG A 16 -11.05 6.71 -2.27
CA ARG A 16 -12.08 6.84 -1.22
C ARG A 16 -11.49 6.78 0.19
N CYS A 17 -10.30 6.22 0.29
CA CYS A 17 -9.48 6.21 1.49
C CYS A 17 -8.12 6.82 1.13
N ALA A 18 -7.48 7.49 2.11
CA ALA A 18 -6.15 8.06 1.96
C ALA A 18 -5.25 7.53 3.08
N VAL A 19 -3.99 7.29 2.74
CA VAL A 19 -2.93 7.01 3.73
C VAL A 19 -2.57 8.34 4.40
N PRO A 20 -2.39 8.39 5.73
CA PRO A 20 -1.94 9.62 6.40
C PRO A 20 -0.57 10.06 5.88
N ASP A 21 -0.37 11.37 5.78
CA ASP A 21 0.90 11.95 5.31
C ASP A 21 2.05 11.53 6.22
N THR A 22 3.15 11.10 5.61
CA THR A 22 4.36 10.68 6.32
C THR A 22 5.27 11.85 6.59
N ALA A 23 5.98 11.80 7.71
CA ALA A 23 6.88 12.89 8.11
C ALA A 23 8.13 12.96 7.20
N ASN A 24 8.41 11.89 6.46
CA ASN A 24 9.63 11.72 5.68
C ASN A 24 9.31 11.39 4.21
N ALA A 25 8.70 12.36 3.52
CA ALA A 25 8.13 12.18 2.18
C ALA A 25 9.14 11.79 1.07
N ASP A 26 10.44 11.99 1.31
CA ASP A 26 11.52 11.68 0.35
C ASP A 26 12.29 10.39 0.68
N GLY A 27 11.81 9.61 1.66
CA GLY A 27 12.44 8.35 2.06
C GLY A 27 12.29 7.24 1.02
N ILE A 28 13.21 6.27 1.04
CA ILE A 28 13.18 5.07 0.18
C ILE A 28 11.86 4.30 0.37
N LEU A 29 11.34 4.23 1.60
CA LEU A 29 10.07 3.59 1.89
C LEU A 29 8.90 4.31 1.19
N THR A 30 8.87 5.63 1.25
CA THR A 30 7.83 6.44 0.58
C THR A 30 7.91 6.29 -0.94
N GLN A 31 9.12 6.25 -1.51
CA GLN A 31 9.30 6.01 -2.94
C GLN A 31 8.82 4.62 -3.35
N HIS A 32 9.10 3.59 -2.54
CA HIS A 32 8.66 2.23 -2.78
C HIS A 32 7.13 2.10 -2.68
N GLU A 33 6.52 2.72 -1.66
CA GLU A 33 5.06 2.79 -1.53
C GLU A 33 4.42 3.45 -2.75
N ARG A 34 4.93 4.61 -3.17
CA ARG A 34 4.40 5.34 -4.33
C ARG A 34 4.52 4.54 -5.61
N GLY A 35 5.66 3.88 -5.83
CA GLY A 35 5.86 3.01 -7.00
C GLY A 35 4.90 1.82 -7.02
N THR A 36 4.68 1.19 -5.86
CA THR A 36 3.74 0.06 -5.71
C THR A 36 2.29 0.51 -5.97
N PHE A 37 1.93 1.70 -5.48
CA PHE A 37 0.61 2.30 -5.70
C PHE A 37 0.36 2.63 -7.17
N ASP A 38 1.32 3.27 -7.84
CA ASP A 38 1.24 3.64 -9.26
C ASP A 38 1.13 2.39 -10.16
N GLU A 39 1.90 1.34 -9.87
CA GLU A 39 1.83 0.07 -10.61
C GLU A 39 0.44 -0.57 -10.51
N LEU A 40 -0.11 -0.64 -9.30
CA LEU A 40 -1.44 -1.20 -9.06
C LEU A 40 -2.56 -0.37 -9.65
N GLN A 41 -2.46 0.96 -9.59
CA GLN A 41 -3.41 1.86 -10.24
C GLN A 41 -3.36 1.69 -11.77
N GLY A 42 -2.17 1.52 -12.35
CA GLY A 42 -1.99 1.21 -13.77
C GLY A 42 -2.58 -0.15 -14.17
N LEU A 43 -2.41 -1.18 -13.34
CA LEU A 43 -3.03 -2.50 -13.55
C LEU A 43 -4.57 -2.43 -13.48
N LEU A 44 -5.11 -1.65 -12.55
CA LEU A 44 -6.54 -1.41 -12.46
C LEU A 44 -7.07 -0.63 -13.66
N ALA A 45 -6.39 0.44 -14.10
CA ALA A 45 -6.79 1.22 -15.26
C ALA A 45 -6.78 0.39 -16.55
N ARG A 46 -5.78 -0.47 -16.73
CA ARG A 46 -5.72 -1.43 -17.85
C ARG A 46 -6.85 -2.47 -17.80
N ARG A 47 -7.27 -2.88 -16.60
CA ARG A 47 -8.37 -3.83 -16.39
C ARG A 47 -9.76 -3.18 -16.35
N ALA A 48 -9.87 -1.85 -16.20
CA ALA A 48 -11.14 -1.13 -16.17
C ALA A 48 -11.94 -1.29 -17.49
N GLY A 49 -11.29 -1.65 -18.60
CA GLY A 49 -11.94 -2.05 -19.86
C GLY A 49 -12.40 -3.52 -19.92
N ILE A 50 -12.02 -4.35 -18.94
CA ILE A 50 -12.28 -5.80 -18.81
C ILE A 50 -12.81 -6.07 -17.38
N ILE A 51 -13.68 -5.21 -16.85
CA ILE A 51 -14.39 -5.53 -15.62
C ILE A 51 -15.62 -6.31 -16.06
N VAL A 52 -15.58 -7.64 -15.94
CA VAL A 52 -16.69 -8.59 -15.79
C VAL A 52 -16.11 -9.97 -16.15
N GLN A 53 -15.62 -10.69 -15.14
CA GLN A 53 -16.02 -12.09 -14.81
C GLN A 53 -14.97 -12.93 -14.07
N ASP A 54 -13.66 -12.61 -14.06
CA ASP A 54 -12.68 -13.64 -13.60
C ASP A 54 -11.38 -13.15 -12.92
N THR A 55 -11.31 -11.92 -12.40
CA THR A 55 -10.05 -11.31 -11.94
C THR A 55 -9.82 -11.28 -10.43
N THR A 56 -10.78 -11.73 -9.61
CA THR A 56 -10.69 -11.55 -8.15
C THR A 56 -9.61 -12.41 -7.49
N THR A 57 -9.17 -13.51 -8.10
CA THR A 57 -8.22 -14.46 -7.50
C THR A 57 -6.76 -14.22 -7.88
N SER A 58 -6.48 -13.71 -9.09
CA SER A 58 -5.10 -13.53 -9.56
C SER A 58 -4.40 -12.30 -8.98
N SER A 59 -5.14 -11.25 -8.63
CA SER A 59 -4.57 -10.02 -8.03
C SER A 59 -4.56 -9.99 -6.49
N LEU A 60 -4.99 -11.08 -5.84
CA LEU A 60 -4.98 -11.20 -4.38
C LEU A 60 -3.58 -11.00 -3.75
N PRO A 61 -2.49 -11.53 -4.33
CA PRO A 61 -1.16 -11.32 -3.76
C PRO A 61 -0.75 -9.84 -3.80
N GLU A 62 -1.13 -9.12 -4.85
CA GLU A 62 -0.72 -7.74 -5.09
C GLU A 62 -1.46 -6.77 -4.15
N TYR A 63 -2.76 -7.01 -3.90
CA TYR A 63 -3.52 -6.22 -2.92
C TYR A 63 -3.02 -6.42 -1.48
N LEU A 64 -2.61 -7.65 -1.14
CA LEU A 64 -2.00 -7.91 0.16
C LEU A 64 -0.66 -7.20 0.27
N ASN A 65 0.17 -7.26 -0.78
CA ASN A 65 1.45 -6.59 -0.82
C ASN A 65 1.31 -5.06 -0.63
N LEU A 66 0.35 -4.42 -1.33
CA LEU A 66 0.09 -2.99 -1.18
C LEU A 66 -0.23 -2.61 0.27
N VAL A 67 -1.19 -3.32 0.89
CA VAL A 67 -1.59 -3.03 2.27
C VAL A 67 -0.43 -3.28 3.24
N SER A 68 0.40 -4.28 2.98
CA SER A 68 1.60 -4.55 3.79
C SER A 68 2.64 -3.44 3.68
N VAL A 69 2.98 -2.97 2.47
CA VAL A 69 3.95 -1.87 2.28
C VAL A 69 3.50 -0.60 2.99
N ILE A 70 2.22 -0.24 2.85
CA ILE A 70 1.62 0.90 3.56
C ILE A 70 1.72 0.70 5.08
N GLY A 71 1.35 -0.49 5.57
CA GLY A 71 1.42 -0.83 6.98
C GLY A 71 2.84 -0.76 7.56
N TYR A 72 3.84 -1.22 6.80
CA TYR A 72 5.24 -1.14 7.21
C TYR A 72 5.73 0.31 7.28
N HIS A 73 5.39 1.14 6.30
CA HIS A 73 5.76 2.55 6.32
C HIS A 73 5.12 3.29 7.49
N MET A 74 3.82 3.05 7.76
CA MET A 74 3.13 3.60 8.93
C MET A 74 3.75 3.15 10.25
N ALA A 75 4.16 1.88 10.36
CA ALA A 75 4.80 1.35 11.56
C ALA A 75 6.20 1.95 11.77
N TYR A 76 6.97 2.12 10.70
CA TYR A 76 8.27 2.78 10.71
C TYR A 76 8.14 4.23 11.20
N ASP A 77 7.25 5.00 10.59
CA ASP A 77 7.01 6.40 10.96
C ASP A 77 6.58 6.54 12.43
N ALA A 78 5.70 5.65 12.91
CA ALA A 78 5.30 5.63 14.31
C ALA A 78 6.48 5.32 15.25
N ALA A 79 7.35 4.37 14.89
CA ALA A 79 8.52 4.02 15.68
C ALA A 79 9.51 5.19 15.77
N VAL A 80 9.76 5.87 14.65
CA VAL A 80 10.62 7.07 14.60
C VAL A 80 10.02 8.19 15.45
N GLN A 81 8.72 8.47 15.34
CA GLN A 81 8.04 9.50 16.14
C GLN A 81 8.09 9.20 17.65
N MET A 82 8.06 7.93 18.04
CA MET A 82 8.18 7.52 19.44
C MET A 82 9.62 7.49 19.95
N GLY A 83 10.61 7.78 19.11
CA GLY A 83 12.02 7.79 19.47
C GLY A 83 12.59 6.40 19.75
N VAL A 84 12.06 5.36 19.07
CA VAL A 84 12.63 4.02 19.12
C VAL A 84 14.06 4.07 18.55
N ASP A 85 14.98 3.32 19.17
CA ASP A 85 16.38 3.27 18.75
C ASP A 85 16.50 2.86 17.27
N ALA A 86 17.28 3.61 16.49
CA ALA A 86 17.49 3.38 15.06
C ALA A 86 17.96 1.96 14.76
N CYS A 87 18.73 1.34 15.67
CA CYS A 87 19.19 -0.04 15.53
C CYS A 87 18.03 -1.07 15.50
N LEU A 88 16.88 -0.74 16.10
CA LEU A 88 15.67 -1.58 16.08
C LEU A 88 14.73 -1.23 14.91
N VAL A 89 14.86 -0.03 14.36
CA VAL A 89 14.00 0.50 13.29
C VAL A 89 14.56 0.17 11.90
N ASP A 90 15.89 0.09 11.77
CA ASP A 90 16.59 -0.18 10.49
C ASP A 90 16.86 -1.68 10.23
N LEU A 91 16.26 -2.58 11.01
CA LEU A 91 16.41 -4.05 10.91
C LEU A 91 15.59 -4.65 9.77
#